data_AF-A0A3N5EFN1-F1
#
_entry.id   AF-A0A3N5EFN1-F1
#
_cell.length_a   1.000
_cell.length_b   1.000
_cell.length_c   1.000
_cell.angle_alpha   90.00
_cell.angle_beta   90.00
_cell.angle_gamma   90.00
#
_symmetry.space_group_name_H-M   'P 1'
#
loop_
_entity.id
_entity.type
_entity.pdbx_description
1 polymer ?
#
loop_
_entity_poly.entity_id
_entity_poly.type
_entity_poly.pdbx_seq_one_letter_code
_entity_poly.pdbx_strand_id
1 'polypeptide(L)'
;GVDTRASEEVEEIKRDLGTFVSNQNIPPKLRWVQKNEPEVWAKTKHIFSGHHYVIMKLTGEITQNLLDTMGYYPLYDNNNDDWSSEYFDYFHIDPAILPRRVWTTDIAGHISKEGAALSGLAEGTPVIGGCNDSSAESVSVGVTDPGDMMQMYGSSNIFYMIFDGPFNGMHIHSARLMYPDQYGTAGGLGTVGSLTTWFRDQLGFQELEAQKAGGENAFSALAKLSLQSTVGSNGLVALPYFSGERNPIFDGYARGMFFGLNLRHTRADMYRALLESVGYGIRHNMEDFWNDNQYPKHIVAIGGGVFNLPWMQMVCDICNFSQEIPEVKVGACYGDAFLAAKGIGLYSSGSDVKKWVKIEKVLTPNPEAYEKYTELYQIYRELYPINKDLMHRISAIQSRG
;
A
#
# COMPACT_ATOMS: atom_id res chain seq x y z
N GLY A 1 -10.03 3.90 1.13
CA GLY A 1 -9.64 5.26 1.50
C GLY A 1 -10.29 5.57 2.83
N VAL A 2 -9.69 6.45 3.62
CA VAL A 2 -10.24 6.83 4.94
C VAL A 2 -11.56 7.57 4.79
N ASP A 3 -11.76 8.28 3.68
CA ASP A 3 -13.02 8.89 3.31
C ASP A 3 -13.97 7.85 2.68
N THR A 4 -15.09 7.59 3.35
CA THR A 4 -16.14 6.65 2.92
C THR A 4 -17.47 7.33 2.65
N ARG A 5 -17.50 8.67 2.51
CA ARG A 5 -18.75 9.43 2.38
C ARG A 5 -19.60 9.04 1.17
N ALA A 6 -18.94 8.55 0.11
CA ALA A 6 -19.55 8.23 -1.18
C ALA A 6 -20.03 6.77 -1.28
N SER A 7 -20.35 6.12 -0.15
CA SER A 7 -20.70 4.70 -0.13
C SER A 7 -22.02 4.41 -0.88
N GLU A 8 -22.97 5.34 -0.83
CA GLU A 8 -24.22 5.23 -1.60
C GLU A 8 -23.96 5.35 -3.10
N GLU A 9 -23.11 6.30 -3.51
CA GLU A 9 -22.71 6.49 -4.91
C GLU A 9 -21.93 5.30 -5.46
N VAL A 10 -21.10 4.65 -4.64
CA VAL A 10 -20.41 3.41 -5.03
C VAL A 10 -21.42 2.33 -5.44
N GLU A 11 -22.45 2.09 -4.62
CA GLU A 11 -23.46 1.07 -4.93
C GLU A 11 -24.35 1.46 -6.12
N GLU A 12 -24.65 2.75 -6.27
CA GLU A 12 -25.33 3.27 -7.46
C GLU A 12 -24.53 3.03 -8.75
N ILE A 13 -23.25 3.40 -8.76
CA ILE A 13 -22.39 3.25 -9.95
C ILE A 13 -22.22 1.78 -10.30
N LYS A 14 -22.02 0.90 -9.30
CA LYS A 14 -21.96 -0.55 -9.52
C LYS A 14 -23.24 -1.10 -10.16
N ARG A 15 -24.41 -0.68 -9.66
CA ARG A 15 -25.71 -1.12 -10.19
C ARG A 15 -25.93 -0.63 -11.61
N ASP A 16 -25.59 0.62 -11.89
CA ASP A 16 -25.90 1.26 -13.17
C ASP A 16 -24.92 0.86 -14.29
N LEU A 17 -23.62 0.76 -13.97
CA LEU A 17 -22.56 0.48 -14.95
C LEU A 17 -22.09 -0.97 -14.96
N GLY A 18 -22.47 -1.78 -13.96
CA GLY A 18 -22.00 -3.16 -13.83
C GLY A 18 -20.49 -3.28 -13.62
N THR A 19 -19.83 -2.23 -13.14
CA THR A 19 -18.38 -2.17 -12.97
C THR A 19 -17.96 -2.12 -11.49
N PHE A 20 -16.72 -2.53 -11.20
CA PHE A 20 -16.16 -2.43 -9.86
C PHE A 20 -15.61 -1.02 -9.60
N VAL A 21 -16.22 -0.34 -8.62
CA VAL A 21 -15.69 0.87 -8.01
C VAL A 21 -15.74 0.76 -6.49
N SER A 22 -14.92 1.57 -5.81
CA SER A 22 -14.85 1.63 -4.35
C SER A 22 -14.80 3.08 -3.87
N ASN A 23 -14.91 3.28 -2.55
CA ASN A 23 -14.68 4.59 -1.91
C ASN A 23 -13.24 5.14 -2.11
N GLN A 24 -12.32 4.35 -2.68
CA GLN A 24 -11.00 4.85 -3.06
C GLN A 24 -11.06 5.64 -4.36
N ASN A 25 -11.96 5.26 -5.28
CA ASN A 25 -12.06 5.86 -6.60
C ASN A 25 -12.63 7.29 -6.53
N ILE A 26 -12.24 8.12 -7.50
CA ILE A 26 -12.64 9.52 -7.60
C ILE A 26 -14.10 9.68 -8.10
N PRO A 27 -14.59 8.94 -9.12
CA PRO A 27 -15.94 9.18 -9.67
C PRO A 27 -17.10 9.09 -8.65
N PRO A 28 -17.13 8.12 -7.71
CA PRO A 28 -18.15 8.13 -6.65
C PRO A 28 -18.14 9.42 -5.81
N LYS A 29 -16.95 9.96 -5.51
CA LYS A 29 -16.82 11.21 -4.74
C LYS A 29 -17.25 12.42 -5.54
N LEU A 30 -16.97 12.45 -6.85
CA LEU A 30 -17.47 13.52 -7.73
C LEU A 30 -19.00 13.54 -7.74
N ARG A 31 -19.62 12.37 -7.88
CA ARG A 31 -21.08 12.25 -7.81
C ARG A 31 -21.63 12.64 -6.44
N TRP A 32 -20.94 12.28 -5.36
CA TRP A 32 -21.33 12.71 -4.02
C TRP A 32 -21.31 14.24 -3.90
N VAL A 33 -20.25 14.91 -4.37
CA VAL A 33 -20.15 16.40 -4.37
C VAL A 33 -21.24 17.02 -5.23
N GLN A 34 -21.52 16.47 -6.41
CA GLN A 34 -22.61 16.94 -7.27
C GLN A 34 -23.97 16.93 -6.57
N LYS A 35 -24.27 15.88 -5.80
CA LYS A 35 -25.55 15.71 -5.10
C LYS A 35 -25.64 16.51 -3.80
N ASN A 36 -24.57 16.48 -3.01
CA ASN A 36 -24.58 16.98 -1.63
C ASN A 36 -24.02 18.41 -1.50
N GLU A 37 -23.18 18.83 -2.44
CA GLU A 37 -22.55 20.15 -2.46
C GLU A 37 -22.66 20.83 -3.86
N PRO A 38 -23.88 21.00 -4.40
CA PRO A 38 -24.06 21.49 -5.77
C PRO A 38 -23.50 22.90 -6.01
N GLU A 39 -23.47 23.74 -4.98
CA GLU A 39 -22.83 25.08 -5.06
C GLU A 39 -21.30 25.00 -5.20
N VAL A 40 -20.67 23.99 -4.60
CA VAL A 40 -19.24 23.72 -4.75
C VAL A 40 -19.00 23.20 -6.17
N TRP A 41 -19.80 22.22 -6.60
CA TRP A 41 -19.72 21.66 -7.95
C TRP A 41 -19.85 22.73 -9.04
N ALA A 42 -20.81 23.65 -8.93
CA ALA A 42 -21.02 24.72 -9.89
C ALA A 42 -19.82 25.70 -10.00
N LYS A 43 -18.96 25.76 -8.98
CA LYS A 43 -17.74 26.59 -8.96
C LYS A 43 -16.48 25.81 -9.34
N THR A 44 -16.57 24.49 -9.46
CA THR A 44 -15.45 23.62 -9.81
C THR A 44 -14.99 23.92 -11.24
N LYS A 45 -13.70 24.24 -11.39
CA LYS A 45 -13.07 24.46 -12.69
C LYS A 45 -12.12 23.34 -13.10
N HIS A 46 -11.53 22.65 -12.12
CA HIS A 46 -10.53 21.61 -12.33
C HIS A 46 -10.62 20.53 -11.26
N ILE A 47 -10.24 19.30 -11.60
CA ILE A 47 -10.23 18.15 -10.67
C ILE A 47 -8.88 17.43 -10.78
N PHE A 48 -8.07 17.45 -9.72
CA PHE A 48 -6.76 16.78 -9.68
C PHE A 48 -6.38 16.37 -8.25
N SER A 49 -5.38 15.50 -8.13
CA SER A 49 -4.81 14.99 -6.87
C SER A 49 -4.17 16.08 -6.02
N GLY A 50 -4.06 15.84 -4.71
CA GLY A 50 -3.49 16.79 -3.76
C GLY A 50 -2.06 17.26 -4.07
N HIS A 51 -1.17 16.39 -4.56
CA HIS A 51 0.18 16.82 -4.93
C HIS A 51 0.20 17.70 -6.19
N HIS A 52 -0.76 17.50 -7.11
CA HIS A 52 -0.93 18.40 -8.26
C HIS A 52 -1.49 19.76 -7.89
N TYR A 53 -2.18 19.89 -6.76
CA TYR A 53 -2.49 21.22 -6.19
C TYR A 53 -1.22 21.99 -5.84
N VAL A 54 -0.21 21.31 -5.28
CA VAL A 54 1.08 21.93 -4.98
C VAL A 54 1.78 22.35 -6.27
N ILE A 55 1.78 21.50 -7.30
CA ILE A 55 2.31 21.85 -8.63
C ILE A 55 1.61 23.09 -9.18
N MET A 56 0.27 23.13 -9.21
CA MET A 56 -0.48 24.31 -9.66
C MET A 56 -0.10 25.57 -8.87
N LYS A 57 0.06 25.48 -7.54
CA LYS A 57 0.46 26.63 -6.72
C LYS A 57 1.87 27.13 -7.02
N LEU A 58 2.77 26.22 -7.39
CA LEU A 58 4.17 26.53 -7.67
C LEU A 58 4.40 26.99 -9.11
N THR A 59 3.63 26.50 -10.08
CA THR A 59 3.91 26.68 -11.51
C THR A 59 2.78 27.36 -12.28
N GLY A 60 1.55 27.35 -11.73
CA GLY A 60 0.33 27.73 -12.45
C GLY A 60 -0.26 26.65 -13.33
N GLU A 61 0.43 25.52 -13.51
CA GLU A 61 0.03 24.44 -14.42
C GLU A 61 -1.00 23.50 -13.77
N ILE A 62 -2.02 23.12 -14.53
CA ILE A 62 -3.06 22.17 -14.11
C ILE A 62 -2.75 20.80 -14.73
N THR A 63 -2.15 19.93 -13.93
CA THR A 63 -1.71 18.60 -14.37
C THR A 63 -2.24 17.48 -13.49
N GLN A 64 -2.09 16.25 -13.96
CA GLN A 64 -2.37 15.03 -13.22
C GLN A 64 -1.45 13.91 -13.67
N ASN A 65 -0.85 13.20 -12.74
CA ASN A 65 0.06 12.11 -13.02
C ASN A 65 -0.74 10.86 -13.42
N LEU A 66 -0.23 10.16 -14.44
CA LEU A 66 -0.87 8.98 -15.04
C LEU A 66 -1.03 7.79 -14.08
N LEU A 67 -0.14 7.66 -13.08
CA LEU A 67 -0.31 6.60 -12.09
C LEU A 67 -1.51 6.86 -11.19
N ASP A 68 -1.69 8.11 -10.77
CA ASP A 68 -2.81 8.51 -9.93
C ASP A 68 -4.14 8.56 -10.71
N THR A 69 -4.13 8.71 -12.05
CA THR A 69 -5.36 8.64 -12.85
C THR A 69 -6.03 7.27 -12.82
N MET A 70 -5.32 6.20 -12.42
CA MET A 70 -5.96 4.90 -12.17
C MET A 70 -7.10 5.02 -11.13
N GLY A 71 -6.99 5.94 -10.17
CA GLY A 71 -8.04 6.23 -9.20
C GLY A 71 -9.30 6.84 -9.82
N TYR A 72 -9.24 7.32 -11.05
CA TYR A 72 -10.36 7.91 -11.78
C TYR A 72 -11.20 6.88 -12.55
N TYR A 73 -10.86 5.59 -12.51
CA TYR A 73 -11.70 4.55 -13.12
C TYR A 73 -13.18 4.66 -12.67
N PRO A 74 -14.16 4.65 -13.60
CA PRO A 74 -14.02 4.35 -15.04
C PRO A 74 -13.81 5.59 -15.94
N LEU A 75 -13.72 6.81 -15.40
CA LEU A 75 -13.45 8.03 -16.18
C LEU A 75 -12.08 8.03 -16.88
N TYR A 76 -11.18 7.12 -16.50
CA TYR A 76 -9.87 6.95 -17.12
C TYR A 76 -9.72 5.53 -17.69
N ASP A 77 -9.25 5.45 -18.93
CA ASP A 77 -8.95 4.20 -19.63
C ASP A 77 -7.45 3.89 -19.57
N ASN A 78 -7.10 2.92 -18.74
CA ASN A 78 -5.72 2.48 -18.53
C ASN A 78 -5.08 1.86 -19.80
N ASN A 79 -5.86 1.41 -20.78
CA ASN A 79 -5.30 0.82 -22.00
C ASN A 79 -4.84 1.88 -23.01
N ASN A 80 -5.53 3.02 -23.04
CA ASN A 80 -5.29 4.11 -23.99
C ASN A 80 -4.55 5.31 -23.36
N ASP A 81 -4.27 5.26 -22.06
CA ASP A 81 -3.71 6.37 -21.28
C ASP A 81 -4.47 7.70 -21.42
N ASP A 82 -5.80 7.60 -21.52
CA ASP A 82 -6.67 8.74 -21.79
C ASP A 82 -7.94 8.72 -20.92
N TRP A 83 -8.61 9.87 -20.84
CA TRP A 83 -9.93 9.98 -20.26
C TRP A 83 -10.94 9.25 -21.15
N SER A 84 -11.82 8.48 -20.53
CA SER A 84 -12.85 7.73 -21.23
C SER A 84 -14.08 8.61 -21.46
N SER A 85 -14.25 9.06 -22.70
CA SER A 85 -15.39 9.89 -23.10
C SER A 85 -16.74 9.19 -22.96
N GLU A 86 -16.75 7.86 -22.90
CA GLU A 86 -17.95 7.04 -22.70
C GLU A 86 -18.70 7.40 -21.41
N TYR A 87 -17.97 7.83 -20.37
CA TYR A 87 -18.54 8.04 -19.05
C TYR A 87 -18.81 9.52 -18.72
N PHE A 88 -18.46 10.46 -19.59
CA PHE A 88 -18.62 11.90 -19.31
C PHE A 88 -20.07 12.30 -19.12
N ASP A 89 -20.97 11.85 -19.98
CA ASP A 89 -22.40 12.16 -19.87
C ASP A 89 -23.00 11.56 -18.59
N TYR A 90 -22.62 10.32 -18.26
CA TYR A 90 -23.11 9.63 -17.06
C TYR A 90 -22.68 10.31 -15.76
N PHE A 91 -21.43 10.79 -15.69
CA PHE A 91 -20.91 11.51 -14.52
C PHE A 91 -21.11 13.03 -14.60
N HIS A 92 -21.78 13.54 -15.64
CA HIS A 92 -21.94 14.98 -15.89
C HIS A 92 -20.61 15.76 -15.83
N ILE A 93 -19.59 15.23 -16.49
CA ILE A 93 -18.24 15.81 -16.54
C ILE A 93 -18.05 16.55 -17.85
N ASP A 94 -17.74 17.85 -17.76
CA ASP A 94 -17.18 18.61 -18.88
C ASP A 94 -15.69 18.23 -19.03
N PRO A 95 -15.24 17.71 -20.18
CA PRO A 95 -13.84 17.38 -20.40
C PRO A 95 -12.87 18.54 -20.10
N ALA A 96 -13.32 19.79 -20.21
CA ALA A 96 -12.50 20.97 -19.95
C ALA A 96 -12.04 21.11 -18.48
N ILE A 97 -12.71 20.43 -17.53
CA ILE A 97 -12.29 20.44 -16.12
C ILE A 97 -11.23 19.37 -15.82
N LEU A 98 -10.98 18.46 -16.75
CA LEU A 98 -10.01 17.38 -16.57
C LEU A 98 -8.59 17.90 -16.87
N PRO A 99 -7.61 17.60 -16.00
CA PRO A 99 -6.26 18.11 -16.11
C PRO A 99 -5.47 17.46 -17.25
N ARG A 100 -4.43 18.15 -17.72
CA ARG A 100 -3.44 17.57 -18.64
C ARG A 100 -2.68 16.44 -17.93
N ARG A 101 -2.55 15.30 -18.60
CA ARG A 101 -1.85 14.14 -18.04
C ARG A 101 -0.34 14.26 -18.24
N VAL A 102 0.43 13.80 -17.26
CA VAL A 102 1.90 13.78 -17.28
C VAL A 102 2.42 12.47 -16.70
N TRP A 103 3.55 11.97 -17.21
CA TRP A 103 4.28 10.90 -16.53
C TRP A 103 5.00 11.42 -15.29
N THR A 104 5.42 10.47 -14.45
CA THR A 104 6.08 10.76 -13.17
C THR A 104 7.29 11.68 -13.33
N THR A 105 8.09 11.46 -14.37
CA THR A 105 9.32 12.21 -14.64
C THR A 105 9.15 13.35 -15.65
N ASP A 106 7.97 13.53 -16.22
CA ASP A 106 7.73 14.64 -17.16
C ASP A 106 7.79 15.97 -16.42
N ILE A 107 8.33 17.01 -17.06
CA ILE A 107 8.24 18.37 -16.52
C ILE A 107 6.78 18.83 -16.60
N ALA A 108 6.13 18.89 -15.44
CA ALA A 108 4.75 19.36 -15.30
C ALA A 108 4.67 20.89 -15.47
N GLY A 109 5.70 21.62 -15.05
CA GLY A 109 5.83 23.06 -15.20
C GLY A 109 7.15 23.57 -14.65
N HIS A 110 7.28 24.89 -14.53
CA HIS A 110 8.44 25.54 -13.92
C HIS A 110 7.97 26.48 -12.81
N ILE A 111 8.76 26.65 -11.76
CA ILE A 111 8.46 27.55 -10.65
C ILE A 111 8.16 28.95 -11.22
N SER A 112 6.95 29.45 -10.97
CA SER A 112 6.55 30.81 -11.33
C SER A 112 7.12 31.83 -10.34
N LYS A 113 6.96 33.11 -10.64
CA LYS A 113 7.32 34.19 -9.71
C LYS A 113 6.58 34.07 -8.37
N GLU A 114 5.28 33.77 -8.40
CA GLU A 114 4.47 33.53 -7.22
C GLU A 114 4.93 32.26 -6.48
N GLY A 115 5.21 31.18 -7.21
CA GLY A 115 5.75 29.95 -6.65
C GLY A 115 7.10 30.14 -5.96
N ALA A 116 7.99 30.95 -6.54
CA ALA A 116 9.28 31.31 -5.96
C ALA A 116 9.09 32.07 -4.64
N ALA A 117 8.16 33.03 -4.60
CA ALA A 117 7.84 33.77 -3.38
C ALA A 117 7.24 32.87 -2.27
N LEU A 118 6.47 31.85 -2.64
CA LEU A 118 5.85 30.92 -1.69
C LEU A 118 6.84 29.88 -1.11
N SER A 119 7.78 29.42 -1.92
CA SER A 119 8.63 28.25 -1.60
C SER A 119 10.08 28.60 -1.29
N GLY A 120 10.56 29.75 -1.73
CA GLY A 120 11.99 30.10 -1.70
C GLY A 120 12.82 29.43 -2.80
N LEU A 121 12.20 28.66 -3.70
CA LEU A 121 12.86 28.07 -4.87
C LEU A 121 13.07 29.13 -5.95
N ALA A 122 14.10 28.94 -6.80
CA ALA A 122 14.37 29.86 -7.88
C ALA A 122 13.29 29.79 -8.98
N GLU A 123 12.84 30.94 -9.47
CA GLU A 123 11.97 31.04 -10.65
C GLU A 123 12.60 30.30 -11.84
N GLY A 124 11.78 29.58 -12.60
CA GLY A 124 12.25 28.76 -13.72
C GLY A 124 12.79 27.37 -13.33
N THR A 125 12.85 27.03 -12.05
CA THR A 125 13.22 25.66 -11.63
C THR A 125 12.19 24.65 -12.15
N PRO A 126 12.60 23.55 -12.81
CA PRO A 126 11.65 22.54 -13.30
C PRO A 126 10.94 21.81 -12.15
N VAL A 127 9.66 21.50 -12.35
CA VAL A 127 8.82 20.71 -11.43
C VAL A 127 8.27 19.51 -12.21
N ILE A 128 8.59 18.30 -11.77
CA ILE A 128 8.11 17.06 -12.39
C ILE A 128 6.66 16.75 -12.02
N GLY A 129 6.03 15.82 -12.75
CA GLY A 129 4.69 15.30 -12.43
C GLY A 129 4.61 14.61 -11.07
N GLY A 130 5.66 13.89 -10.66
CA GLY A 130 5.68 13.14 -9.40
C GLY A 130 4.73 11.94 -9.42
N CYS A 131 4.62 11.25 -8.30
CA CYS A 131 3.70 10.13 -8.10
C CYS A 131 3.29 10.03 -6.62
N ASN A 132 2.45 9.06 -6.27
CA ASN A 132 2.12 8.77 -4.88
C ASN A 132 3.34 8.25 -4.09
N ASP A 133 3.24 8.39 -2.76
CA ASP A 133 4.29 8.06 -1.80
C ASP A 133 4.83 6.64 -1.94
N SER A 134 3.95 5.64 -2.06
CA SER A 134 4.35 4.23 -2.13
C SER A 134 5.11 3.89 -3.41
N SER A 135 4.83 4.60 -4.51
CA SER A 135 5.54 4.43 -5.78
C SER A 135 6.88 5.18 -5.78
N ALA A 136 6.94 6.38 -5.20
CA ALA A 136 8.20 7.07 -4.97
C ALA A 136 9.11 6.25 -4.05
N GLU A 137 8.53 5.64 -3.02
CA GLU A 137 9.25 4.76 -2.10
C GLU A 137 9.82 3.52 -2.82
N SER A 138 9.08 2.87 -3.72
CA SER A 138 9.62 1.73 -4.48
C SER A 138 10.83 2.12 -5.32
N VAL A 139 10.81 3.31 -5.92
CA VAL A 139 11.99 3.86 -6.61
C VAL A 139 13.14 4.09 -5.64
N SER A 140 12.87 4.65 -4.46
CA SER A 140 13.88 5.00 -3.46
C SER A 140 14.74 3.82 -3.01
N VAL A 141 14.22 2.60 -3.13
CA VAL A 141 14.90 1.36 -2.72
C VAL A 141 15.29 0.47 -3.89
N GLY A 142 15.25 1.01 -5.11
CA GLY A 142 15.76 0.34 -6.30
C GLY A 142 14.85 -0.74 -6.88
N VAL A 143 13.56 -0.73 -6.55
CA VAL A 143 12.57 -1.64 -7.15
C VAL A 143 12.15 -1.04 -8.50
N THR A 144 12.92 -1.37 -9.54
CA THR A 144 12.74 -0.78 -10.87
C THR A 144 12.73 -1.80 -12.00
N ASP A 145 13.33 -2.97 -11.81
CA ASP A 145 13.58 -3.94 -12.87
C ASP A 145 12.68 -5.17 -12.73
N PRO A 146 12.38 -5.89 -13.83
CA PRO A 146 11.58 -7.10 -13.78
C PRO A 146 12.09 -8.14 -12.76
N GLY A 147 11.22 -8.58 -11.87
CA GLY A 147 11.55 -9.47 -10.76
C GLY A 147 11.85 -8.75 -9.44
N ASP A 148 12.00 -7.43 -9.44
CA ASP A 148 12.10 -6.67 -8.20
C ASP A 148 10.72 -6.53 -7.55
N MET A 149 10.69 -6.70 -6.22
CA MET A 149 9.52 -6.50 -5.40
C MET A 149 9.85 -5.65 -4.18
N MET A 150 9.04 -4.65 -3.91
CA MET A 150 9.02 -3.94 -2.64
C MET A 150 8.03 -4.63 -1.70
N GLN A 151 8.40 -4.79 -0.42
CA GLN A 151 7.48 -5.14 0.66
C GLN A 151 7.55 -4.05 1.74
N MET A 152 6.52 -3.21 1.78
CA MET A 152 6.40 -2.14 2.77
C MET A 152 5.67 -2.60 4.02
N TYR A 153 6.29 -2.41 5.18
CA TYR A 153 5.74 -2.73 6.49
C TYR A 153 5.41 -1.44 7.25
N GLY A 154 4.36 -0.74 6.80
CA GLY A 154 3.80 0.44 7.48
C GLY A 154 2.64 0.08 8.41
N SER A 155 1.74 1.02 8.66
CA SER A 155 0.46 0.75 9.35
C SER A 155 -0.33 -0.35 8.62
N SER A 156 -0.30 -0.32 7.29
CA SER A 156 -0.69 -1.37 6.37
C SER A 156 0.54 -1.97 5.67
N ASN A 157 0.36 -3.08 4.96
CA ASN A 157 1.36 -3.54 3.99
C ASN A 157 0.98 -3.07 2.59
N ILE A 158 2.02 -2.73 1.81
CA ILE A 158 1.93 -2.50 0.38
C ILE A 158 3.09 -3.23 -0.27
N PHE A 159 2.82 -4.03 -1.29
CA PHE A 159 3.83 -4.55 -2.19
C PHE A 159 3.72 -3.92 -3.55
N TYR A 160 4.86 -3.83 -4.24
CA TYR A 160 4.96 -3.52 -5.66
C TYR A 160 5.83 -4.58 -6.31
N MET A 161 5.37 -5.23 -7.37
CA MET A 161 6.15 -6.20 -8.15
C MET A 161 6.28 -5.69 -9.57
N ILE A 162 7.51 -5.67 -10.10
CA ILE A 162 7.78 -5.28 -11.49
C ILE A 162 7.84 -6.52 -12.37
N PHE A 163 7.12 -6.50 -13.49
CA PHE A 163 7.07 -7.57 -14.49
C PHE A 163 7.89 -7.23 -15.74
N ASP A 164 8.24 -8.27 -16.49
CA ASP A 164 8.88 -8.16 -17.81
C ASP A 164 7.83 -7.89 -18.89
N GLY A 165 7.21 -6.71 -18.81
CA GLY A 165 6.16 -6.25 -19.74
C GLY A 165 4.72 -6.46 -19.26
N PRO A 166 3.73 -6.18 -20.14
CA PRO A 166 2.32 -6.40 -19.85
C PRO A 166 2.06 -7.87 -19.47
N PHE A 167 1.35 -8.08 -18.37
CA PHE A 167 1.06 -9.41 -17.84
C PHE A 167 -0.41 -9.47 -17.44
N ASN A 168 -1.11 -10.51 -17.88
CA ASN A 168 -2.53 -10.73 -17.62
C ASN A 168 -2.73 -12.20 -17.24
N GLY A 169 -2.51 -12.50 -15.97
CA GLY A 169 -2.67 -13.84 -15.40
C GLY A 169 -4.10 -14.12 -14.96
N MET A 170 -4.29 -15.23 -14.25
CA MET A 170 -5.59 -15.61 -13.69
C MET A 170 -5.87 -14.88 -12.37
N HIS A 171 -4.83 -14.55 -11.61
CA HIS A 171 -4.92 -13.93 -10.30
C HIS A 171 -4.32 -12.52 -10.29
N ILE A 172 -3.25 -12.30 -11.05
CA ILE A 172 -2.56 -11.00 -11.09
C ILE A 172 -2.59 -10.39 -12.49
N HIS A 173 -2.73 -9.07 -12.51
CA HIS A 173 -2.69 -8.25 -13.71
C HIS A 173 -1.68 -7.13 -13.50
N SER A 174 -0.91 -6.83 -14.54
CA SER A 174 -0.02 -5.68 -14.52
C SER A 174 -0.71 -4.44 -15.08
N ALA A 175 -0.29 -3.29 -14.56
CA ALA A 175 -0.58 -1.97 -15.08
C ALA A 175 0.74 -1.23 -15.29
N ARG A 176 0.68 -0.10 -16.01
CA ARG A 176 1.83 0.81 -16.06
C ARG A 176 2.01 1.49 -14.72
N LEU A 177 3.27 1.59 -14.28
CA LEU A 177 3.61 2.16 -12.98
C LEU A 177 4.28 3.54 -13.12
N MET A 178 5.55 3.66 -12.71
CA MET A 178 6.24 4.96 -12.62
C MET A 178 6.67 5.49 -14.00
N TYR A 179 6.92 4.59 -14.94
CA TYR A 179 7.43 4.89 -16.28
C TYR A 179 6.53 4.30 -17.38
N PRO A 180 6.51 4.90 -18.59
CA PRO A 180 5.67 4.41 -19.71
C PRO A 180 5.93 2.95 -20.09
N ASP A 181 7.15 2.48 -19.93
CA ASP A 181 7.64 1.14 -20.28
C ASP A 181 7.74 0.19 -19.09
N GLN A 182 7.36 0.63 -17.89
CA GLN A 182 7.42 -0.18 -16.68
C GLN A 182 6.05 -0.74 -16.33
N TYR A 183 5.99 -2.06 -16.22
CA TYR A 183 4.78 -2.81 -15.89
C TYR A 183 4.93 -3.46 -14.53
N GLY A 184 3.88 -3.40 -13.73
CA GLY A 184 3.89 -4.00 -12.40
C GLY A 184 2.51 -4.09 -11.80
N THR A 185 2.43 -4.64 -10.61
CA THR A 185 1.19 -4.67 -9.82
C THR A 185 1.47 -4.27 -8.39
N ALA A 186 0.42 -3.80 -7.74
CA ALA A 186 0.46 -3.40 -6.35
C ALA A 186 -0.72 -4.00 -5.59
N GLY A 187 -0.49 -4.29 -4.31
CA GLY A 187 -1.50 -4.80 -3.41
C GLY A 187 -0.97 -4.75 -1.99
N GLY A 188 -1.69 -5.36 -1.05
CA GLY A 188 -1.18 -5.54 0.29
C GLY A 188 -2.25 -5.61 1.35
N LEU A 189 -1.82 -5.94 2.56
CA LEU A 189 -2.69 -6.15 3.72
C LEU A 189 -3.15 -4.81 4.32
N GLY A 190 -4.37 -4.76 4.83
CA GLY A 190 -4.98 -3.58 5.43
C GLY A 190 -4.46 -3.28 6.84
N THR A 191 -4.17 -4.31 7.64
CA THR A 191 -3.80 -4.14 9.06
C THR A 191 -2.48 -4.86 9.36
N VAL A 192 -1.40 -4.10 9.54
CA VAL A 192 -0.03 -4.64 9.73
C VAL A 192 0.66 -3.96 10.91
N GLY A 193 1.28 -2.80 10.74
CA GLY A 193 1.84 -2.02 11.86
C GLY A 193 0.77 -1.42 12.77
N SER A 194 -0.46 -1.24 12.28
CA SER A 194 -1.60 -0.89 13.13
C SER A 194 -1.92 -2.01 14.13
N LEU A 195 -1.66 -3.28 13.79
CA LEU A 195 -1.87 -4.42 14.66
C LEU A 195 -0.88 -4.44 15.83
N THR A 196 0.38 -4.11 15.56
CA THR A 196 1.41 -3.98 16.62
C THR A 196 1.13 -2.79 17.52
N THR A 197 0.63 -1.68 16.95
CA THR A 197 0.18 -0.49 17.69
C THR A 197 -1.01 -0.83 18.60
N TRP A 198 -2.02 -1.53 18.07
CA TRP A 198 -3.17 -1.98 18.84
C TRP A 198 -2.74 -2.87 20.01
N PHE A 199 -1.85 -3.85 19.78
CA PHE A 199 -1.35 -4.70 20.85
C PHE A 199 -0.60 -3.89 21.92
N ARG A 200 0.27 -2.96 21.52
CA ARG A 200 0.97 -2.07 22.44
C ARG A 200 -0.02 -1.29 23.31
N ASP A 201 -1.03 -0.70 22.70
CA ASP A 201 -1.97 0.19 23.39
C ASP A 201 -2.94 -0.57 24.31
N GLN A 202 -3.33 -1.81 23.94
CA GLN A 202 -4.31 -2.59 24.70
C GLN A 202 -3.69 -3.59 25.67
N LEU A 203 -2.52 -4.14 25.33
CA LEU A 203 -1.88 -5.25 26.06
C LEU A 203 -0.41 -4.98 26.42
N GLY A 204 0.17 -3.88 25.94
CA GLY A 204 1.57 -3.47 26.15
C GLY A 204 1.78 -2.44 27.26
N PHE A 205 0.91 -2.41 28.27
CA PHE A 205 0.96 -1.41 29.34
C PHE A 205 2.28 -1.41 30.12
N GLN A 206 2.90 -2.58 30.33
CA GLN A 206 4.20 -2.69 31.02
C GLN A 206 5.31 -1.99 30.22
N GLU A 207 5.33 -2.20 28.90
CA GLU A 207 6.29 -1.61 27.99
C GLU A 207 6.06 -0.10 27.84
N LEU A 208 4.80 0.34 27.81
CA LEU A 208 4.45 1.77 27.78
C LEU A 208 4.87 2.49 29.06
N GLU A 209 4.61 1.92 30.24
CA GLU A 209 5.04 2.52 31.51
C GLU A 209 6.57 2.55 31.63
N ALA A 210 7.25 1.48 31.22
CA ALA A 210 8.71 1.46 31.17
C ALA A 210 9.25 2.55 30.23
N GLN A 211 8.67 2.73 29.04
CA GLN A 211 9.05 3.80 28.12
C GLN A 211 8.83 5.19 28.73
N LYS A 212 7.68 5.43 29.37
CA LYS A 212 7.39 6.72 30.05
C LYS A 212 8.37 7.01 31.19
N ALA A 213 8.87 5.98 31.85
CA ALA A 213 9.90 6.08 32.88
C ALA A 213 11.33 6.26 32.31
N GLY A 214 11.48 6.48 30.99
CA GLY A 214 12.77 6.67 30.33
C GLY A 214 13.45 5.36 29.91
N GLY A 215 12.73 4.24 29.96
CA GLY A 215 13.19 2.94 29.48
C GLY A 215 13.18 2.81 27.96
N GLU A 216 13.34 1.55 27.50
CA GLU A 216 13.33 1.20 26.08
C GLU A 216 12.00 1.58 25.38
N ASN A 217 12.07 1.87 24.08
CA ASN A 217 10.90 2.04 23.24
C ASN A 217 9.98 0.80 23.32
N ALA A 218 8.67 1.03 23.53
CA ALA A 218 7.72 -0.05 23.76
C ALA A 218 7.66 -1.07 22.61
N PHE A 219 7.81 -0.64 21.35
CA PHE A 219 7.84 -1.56 20.21
C PHE A 219 9.09 -2.44 20.21
N SER A 220 10.25 -1.90 20.60
CA SER A 220 11.49 -2.68 20.74
C SER A 220 11.37 -3.70 21.87
N ALA A 221 10.76 -3.33 23.00
CA ALA A 221 10.49 -4.24 24.10
C ALA A 221 9.52 -5.37 23.68
N LEU A 222 8.44 -5.03 22.96
CA LEU A 222 7.50 -6.01 22.41
C LEU A 222 8.17 -6.93 21.37
N ALA A 223 9.08 -6.41 20.53
CA ALA A 223 9.87 -7.23 19.61
C ALA A 223 10.73 -8.28 20.35
N LYS A 224 11.23 -7.97 21.55
CA LYS A 224 11.90 -8.96 22.42
C LYS A 224 10.91 -9.92 23.07
N LEU A 225 9.71 -9.46 23.42
CA LEU A 225 8.66 -10.30 23.98
C LEU A 225 8.26 -11.42 22.99
N SER A 226 8.14 -11.14 21.70
CA SER A 226 7.79 -12.18 20.70
C SER A 226 8.81 -13.32 20.62
N LEU A 227 10.08 -13.06 20.97
CA LEU A 227 11.14 -14.07 21.01
C LEU A 227 11.02 -15.04 22.20
N GLN A 228 10.18 -14.73 23.20
CA GLN A 228 9.91 -15.63 24.32
C GLN A 228 8.89 -16.72 23.98
N SER A 229 8.24 -16.61 22.83
CA SER A 229 7.32 -17.61 22.28
C SER A 229 8.05 -18.54 21.30
N THR A 230 7.48 -19.73 21.06
CA THR A 230 7.98 -20.70 20.09
C THR A 230 7.58 -20.34 18.66
N VAL A 231 8.27 -20.90 17.66
CA VAL A 231 7.84 -20.86 16.25
C VAL A 231 6.43 -21.41 16.14
N GLY A 232 5.50 -20.63 15.59
CA GLY A 232 4.09 -21.00 15.49
C GLY A 232 3.29 -20.72 16.77
N SER A 233 3.81 -19.88 17.67
CA SER A 233 3.10 -19.35 18.84
C SER A 233 2.42 -20.41 19.71
N ASN A 234 3.09 -21.55 19.93
CA ASN A 234 2.54 -22.72 20.64
C ASN A 234 1.19 -23.24 20.08
N GLY A 235 0.95 -23.06 18.78
CA GLY A 235 -0.26 -23.47 18.07
C GLY A 235 -1.35 -22.40 18.01
N LEU A 236 -1.07 -21.17 18.45
CA LEU A 236 -1.99 -20.04 18.37
C LEU A 236 -1.95 -19.41 16.97
N VAL A 237 -3.08 -19.43 16.26
CA VAL A 237 -3.22 -18.80 14.94
C VAL A 237 -4.06 -17.54 15.07
N ALA A 238 -3.65 -16.45 14.42
CA ALA A 238 -4.43 -15.22 14.37
C ALA A 238 -4.82 -14.85 12.93
N LEU A 239 -5.96 -14.17 12.79
CA LEU A 239 -6.34 -13.48 11.54
C LEU A 239 -6.14 -11.96 11.74
N PRO A 240 -5.42 -11.27 10.84
CA PRO A 240 -5.03 -9.87 11.05
C PRO A 240 -6.13 -8.85 10.72
N TYR A 241 -7.36 -9.28 10.39
CA TYR A 241 -8.40 -8.45 9.77
C TYR A 241 -9.13 -7.48 10.74
N PHE A 242 -8.41 -6.81 11.63
CA PHE A 242 -8.98 -5.96 12.68
C PHE A 242 -9.73 -4.73 12.13
N SER A 243 -9.43 -4.33 10.90
CA SER A 243 -10.10 -3.21 10.20
C SER A 243 -10.83 -3.66 8.93
N GLY A 244 -11.21 -4.95 8.84
CA GLY A 244 -11.49 -5.59 7.57
C GLY A 244 -10.21 -5.88 6.79
N GLU A 245 -10.35 -6.39 5.56
CA GLU A 245 -9.20 -6.72 4.72
C GLU A 245 -9.42 -6.36 3.25
N ARG A 246 -8.33 -5.94 2.59
CA ARG A 246 -8.25 -5.74 1.14
C ARG A 246 -7.73 -7.03 0.54
N ASN A 247 -6.56 -7.03 -0.09
CA ASN A 247 -5.97 -8.25 -0.59
C ASN A 247 -5.63 -9.21 0.58
N PRO A 248 -5.79 -10.53 0.40
CA PRO A 248 -6.29 -11.21 -0.80
C PRO A 248 -7.79 -11.55 -0.76
N ILE A 249 -8.50 -11.25 0.33
CA ILE A 249 -9.89 -11.72 0.53
C ILE A 249 -10.98 -10.71 0.14
N PHE A 250 -10.60 -9.45 -0.06
CA PHE A 250 -11.43 -8.31 -0.44
C PHE A 250 -12.72 -8.18 0.37
N ASP A 251 -12.60 -8.21 1.70
CA ASP A 251 -13.72 -8.21 2.62
C ASP A 251 -13.56 -7.18 3.75
N GLY A 252 -14.23 -6.03 3.59
CA GLY A 252 -14.25 -4.97 4.62
C GLY A 252 -15.02 -5.36 5.89
N TYR A 253 -15.78 -6.46 5.89
CA TYR A 253 -16.53 -6.95 7.04
C TYR A 253 -15.79 -8.05 7.81
N ALA A 254 -14.63 -8.50 7.30
CA ALA A 254 -13.77 -9.43 8.02
C ALA A 254 -13.35 -8.86 9.39
N ARG A 255 -13.07 -9.74 10.36
CA ARG A 255 -12.70 -9.35 11.73
C ARG A 255 -11.51 -10.14 12.24
N GLY A 256 -10.73 -9.48 13.10
CA GLY A 256 -9.61 -10.08 13.80
C GLY A 256 -10.03 -11.31 14.62
N MET A 257 -9.16 -12.30 14.70
CA MET A 257 -9.41 -13.55 15.41
C MET A 257 -8.13 -14.04 16.07
N PHE A 258 -8.26 -14.62 17.27
CA PHE A 258 -7.29 -15.56 17.84
C PHE A 258 -7.95 -16.93 17.94
N PHE A 259 -7.31 -17.95 17.40
CA PHE A 259 -7.82 -19.32 17.34
C PHE A 259 -6.82 -20.29 17.97
N GLY A 260 -7.31 -21.13 18.90
CA GLY A 260 -6.48 -22.14 19.58
C GLY A 260 -6.03 -21.78 21.01
N LEU A 261 -6.53 -20.68 21.60
CA LEU A 261 -6.19 -20.30 22.98
C LEU A 261 -6.43 -21.44 23.99
N ASN A 262 -5.47 -21.61 24.89
CA ASN A 262 -5.47 -22.53 26.02
C ASN A 262 -4.66 -21.93 27.18
N LEU A 263 -4.74 -22.52 28.38
CA LEU A 263 -4.16 -21.95 29.61
C LEU A 263 -2.61 -21.86 29.64
N ARG A 264 -1.91 -22.43 28.66
CA ARG A 264 -0.44 -22.35 28.57
C ARG A 264 0.03 -21.12 27.80
N HIS A 265 -0.85 -20.51 27.01
CA HIS A 265 -0.49 -19.34 26.21
C HIS A 265 -0.23 -18.13 27.10
N THR A 266 0.75 -17.36 26.68
CA THR A 266 1.24 -16.17 27.34
C THR A 266 1.01 -14.95 26.45
N ARG A 267 1.29 -13.77 27.01
CA ARG A 267 1.29 -12.51 26.25
C ARG A 267 2.31 -12.53 25.10
N ALA A 268 3.40 -13.29 25.24
CA ALA A 268 4.38 -13.47 24.18
C ALA A 268 3.81 -14.27 23.01
N ASP A 269 3.06 -15.34 23.28
CA ASP A 269 2.41 -16.15 22.24
C ASP A 269 1.37 -15.32 21.48
N MET A 270 0.57 -14.53 22.20
CA MET A 270 -0.42 -13.65 21.55
C MET A 270 0.24 -12.61 20.65
N TYR A 271 1.29 -11.94 21.12
CA TYR A 271 1.99 -10.94 20.30
C TYR A 271 2.66 -11.59 19.08
N ARG A 272 3.31 -12.73 19.28
CA ARG A 272 3.95 -13.48 18.20
C ARG A 272 2.93 -13.97 17.16
N ALA A 273 1.77 -14.48 17.58
CA ALA A 273 0.72 -14.92 16.68
C ALA A 273 0.20 -13.78 15.78
N LEU A 274 0.12 -12.54 16.30
CA LEU A 274 -0.20 -11.37 15.48
C LEU A 274 0.89 -11.07 14.44
N LEU A 275 2.17 -11.14 14.82
CA LEU A 275 3.28 -10.95 13.88
C LEU A 275 3.31 -12.04 12.79
N GLU A 276 3.12 -13.30 13.18
CA GLU A 276 3.03 -14.46 12.28
C GLU A 276 1.82 -14.34 11.35
N SER A 277 0.68 -13.82 11.83
CA SER A 277 -0.52 -13.60 11.00
C SER A 277 -0.30 -12.65 9.83
N VAL A 278 0.57 -11.65 9.99
CA VAL A 278 0.98 -10.79 8.87
C VAL A 278 1.80 -11.58 7.86
N GLY A 279 2.73 -12.42 8.31
CA GLY A 279 3.49 -13.33 7.44
C GLY A 279 2.56 -14.27 6.66
N TYR A 280 1.54 -14.84 7.30
CA TYR A 280 0.53 -15.66 6.62
C TYR A 280 -0.29 -14.87 5.60
N GLY A 281 -0.66 -13.63 5.92
CA GLY A 281 -1.31 -12.74 4.95
C GLY A 281 -0.43 -12.43 3.74
N ILE A 282 0.87 -12.20 3.95
CA ILE A 282 1.82 -11.96 2.85
C ILE A 282 1.99 -13.23 2.02
N ARG A 283 2.14 -14.40 2.65
CA ARG A 283 2.19 -15.70 1.94
C ARG A 283 0.95 -15.93 1.09
N HIS A 284 -0.24 -15.61 1.61
CA HIS A 284 -1.48 -15.71 0.85
C HIS A 284 -1.45 -14.80 -0.40
N ASN A 285 -0.98 -13.56 -0.28
CA ASN A 285 -0.78 -12.71 -1.46
C ASN A 285 0.27 -13.27 -2.44
N MET A 286 1.36 -13.87 -1.93
CA MET A 286 2.41 -14.43 -2.79
C MET A 286 1.96 -15.66 -3.58
N GLU A 287 0.98 -16.42 -3.08
CA GLU A 287 0.43 -17.55 -3.82
C GLU A 287 -0.23 -17.14 -5.13
N ASP A 288 -0.85 -15.96 -5.22
CA ASP A 288 -1.40 -15.45 -6.48
C ASP A 288 -0.30 -15.28 -7.53
N PHE A 289 0.89 -14.82 -7.11
CA PHE A 289 2.07 -14.74 -7.97
C PHE A 289 2.57 -16.12 -8.39
N TRP A 290 2.73 -17.04 -7.43
CA TRP A 290 3.24 -18.38 -7.71
C TRP A 290 2.31 -19.18 -8.62
N ASN A 291 0.99 -19.07 -8.42
CA ASN A 291 -0.02 -19.72 -9.26
C ASN A 291 0.00 -19.19 -10.70
N ASP A 292 0.39 -17.93 -10.90
CA ASP A 292 0.56 -17.31 -12.21
C ASP A 292 2.02 -17.40 -12.74
N ASN A 293 2.85 -18.25 -12.11
CA ASN A 293 4.26 -18.49 -12.44
C ASN A 293 5.15 -17.23 -12.40
N GLN A 294 4.78 -16.26 -11.57
CA GLN A 294 5.59 -15.07 -11.30
C GLN A 294 6.29 -15.24 -9.96
N TYR A 295 7.61 -15.12 -9.97
CA TYR A 295 8.43 -15.28 -8.77
C TYR A 295 9.33 -14.06 -8.60
N PRO A 296 9.16 -13.27 -7.51
CA PRO A 296 10.07 -12.17 -7.21
C PRO A 296 11.49 -12.71 -6.99
N LYS A 297 12.46 -12.04 -7.61
CA LYS A 297 13.89 -12.37 -7.55
C LYS A 297 14.58 -11.59 -6.42
N HIS A 298 14.18 -10.33 -6.26
CA HIS A 298 14.70 -9.42 -5.24
C HIS A 298 13.52 -8.85 -4.46
N ILE A 299 13.45 -9.14 -3.16
CA ILE A 299 12.41 -8.56 -2.30
C ILE A 299 13.08 -7.59 -1.35
N VAL A 300 12.72 -6.32 -1.45
CA VAL A 300 13.25 -5.25 -0.61
C VAL A 300 12.22 -4.89 0.46
N ALA A 301 12.56 -5.16 1.72
CA ALA A 301 11.74 -4.85 2.88
C ALA A 301 11.99 -3.42 3.37
N ILE A 302 10.92 -2.66 3.57
CA ILE A 302 10.99 -1.24 3.96
C ILE A 302 9.89 -0.85 4.97
N GLY A 303 9.87 0.41 5.40
CA GLY A 303 8.90 0.93 6.36
C GLY A 303 9.24 0.60 7.82
N GLY A 304 8.39 1.03 8.75
CA GLY A 304 8.67 0.93 10.19
C GLY A 304 8.87 -0.51 10.71
N GLY A 305 8.30 -1.51 10.04
CA GLY A 305 8.45 -2.92 10.41
C GLY A 305 9.88 -3.44 10.35
N VAL A 306 10.76 -2.86 9.52
CA VAL A 306 12.15 -3.33 9.36
C VAL A 306 13.02 -3.13 10.61
N PHE A 307 12.59 -2.26 11.53
CA PHE A 307 13.24 -2.10 12.84
C PHE A 307 12.93 -3.26 13.80
N ASN A 308 11.92 -4.09 13.49
CA ASN A 308 11.61 -5.32 14.20
C ASN A 308 12.16 -6.53 13.41
N LEU A 309 13.47 -6.73 13.48
CA LEU A 309 14.15 -7.83 12.76
C LEU A 309 13.60 -9.23 13.08
N PRO A 310 13.23 -9.58 14.34
CA PRO A 310 12.56 -10.84 14.62
C PRO A 310 11.30 -11.05 13.78
N TRP A 311 10.49 -10.00 13.62
CA TRP A 311 9.29 -10.07 12.80
C TRP A 311 9.61 -10.26 11.32
N MET A 312 10.57 -9.51 10.78
CA MET A 312 10.98 -9.67 9.38
C MET A 312 11.51 -11.07 9.09
N GLN A 313 12.25 -11.66 10.04
CA GLN A 313 12.69 -13.05 9.94
C GLN A 313 11.51 -14.02 9.93
N MET A 314 10.49 -13.82 10.77
CA MET A 314 9.26 -14.64 10.73
C MET A 314 8.59 -14.59 9.36
N VAL A 315 8.53 -13.42 8.71
CA VAL A 315 7.96 -13.31 7.36
C VAL A 315 8.79 -14.10 6.34
N CYS A 316 10.13 -13.99 6.37
CA CYS A 316 11.00 -14.81 5.51
C CYS A 316 10.73 -16.29 5.73
N ASP A 317 10.69 -16.75 6.98
CA ASP A 317 10.47 -18.15 7.33
C ASP A 317 9.08 -18.65 6.90
N ILE A 318 8.04 -17.83 7.01
CA ILE A 318 6.67 -18.21 6.62
C ILE A 318 6.52 -18.28 5.10
N CYS A 319 7.07 -17.30 4.38
CA CYS A 319 6.88 -17.16 2.94
C CYS A 319 7.95 -17.88 2.11
N ASN A 320 9.00 -18.41 2.75
CA ASN A 320 10.15 -19.06 2.12
C ASN A 320 10.84 -18.21 1.05
N PHE A 321 10.99 -16.91 1.31
CA PHE A 321 11.78 -16.02 0.48
C PHE A 321 12.79 -15.23 1.33
N SER A 322 13.84 -14.73 0.67
CA SER A 322 14.77 -13.81 1.32
C SER A 322 14.30 -12.36 1.18
N GLN A 323 14.66 -11.52 2.13
CA GLN A 323 14.39 -10.07 2.09
C GLN A 323 15.67 -9.28 2.28
N GLU A 324 15.82 -8.23 1.48
CA GLU A 324 16.89 -7.25 1.54
C GLU A 324 16.39 -6.01 2.30
N ILE A 325 17.21 -5.48 3.22
CA ILE A 325 16.90 -4.25 3.96
C ILE A 325 17.94 -3.20 3.54
N PRO A 326 17.51 -2.06 2.97
CA PRO A 326 18.43 -1.00 2.55
C PRO A 326 19.00 -0.22 3.74
N GLU A 327 20.21 0.30 3.57
CA GLU A 327 20.88 1.17 4.56
C GLU A 327 20.10 2.47 4.76
N VAL A 328 19.75 3.13 3.65
CA VAL A 328 18.95 4.36 3.64
C VAL A 328 17.47 3.99 3.77
N LYS A 329 16.81 4.55 4.79
CA LYS A 329 15.39 4.31 5.12
C LYS A 329 14.58 5.62 5.16
N VAL A 330 15.03 6.60 4.38
CA VAL A 330 14.44 7.96 4.30
C VAL A 330 13.12 7.95 3.50
N GLY A 331 13.01 7.03 2.54
CA GLY A 331 11.76 6.69 1.88
C GLY A 331 11.38 7.57 0.68
N ALA A 332 10.09 7.83 0.50
CA ALA A 332 9.49 8.44 -0.69
C ALA A 332 10.23 9.68 -1.19
N CYS A 333 10.61 10.60 -0.30
CA CYS A 333 11.32 11.83 -0.69
C CYS A 333 12.71 11.57 -1.31
N TYR A 334 13.36 10.45 -0.98
CA TYR A 334 14.61 10.03 -1.61
C TYR A 334 14.36 9.53 -3.04
N GLY A 335 13.24 8.83 -3.25
CA GLY A 335 12.76 8.43 -4.57
C GLY A 335 12.34 9.62 -5.43
N ASP A 336 11.63 10.59 -4.86
CA ASP A 336 11.24 11.84 -5.53
C ASP A 336 12.48 12.63 -6.00
N ALA A 337 13.53 12.69 -5.17
CA ALA A 337 14.78 13.32 -5.56
C ALA A 337 15.43 12.63 -6.78
N PHE A 338 15.41 11.30 -6.83
CA PHE A 338 15.87 10.55 -8.00
C PHE A 338 14.99 10.80 -9.23
N LEU A 339 13.66 10.76 -9.07
CA LEU A 339 12.71 11.02 -10.14
C LEU A 339 12.87 12.42 -10.73
N ALA A 340 13.11 13.42 -9.87
CA ALA A 340 13.40 14.79 -10.31
C ALA A 340 14.71 14.86 -11.09
N ALA A 341 15.78 14.22 -10.61
CA ALA A 341 17.06 14.13 -11.30
C ALA A 341 16.93 13.44 -12.67
N LYS A 342 16.14 12.36 -12.76
CA LYS A 342 15.81 11.68 -14.02
C LYS A 342 14.99 12.57 -14.95
N GLY A 343 14.00 13.29 -14.43
CA GLY A 343 13.14 14.18 -15.22
C GLY A 343 13.89 15.33 -15.90
N ILE A 344 14.98 15.80 -15.30
CA ILE A 344 15.89 16.80 -15.92
C ILE A 344 17.03 16.18 -16.74
N GLY A 345 17.04 14.84 -16.92
CA GLY A 345 17.99 14.14 -17.78
C GLY A 345 19.35 13.78 -17.15
N LEU A 346 19.51 13.87 -15.82
CA LEU A 346 20.75 13.42 -15.16
C LEU A 346 20.92 11.89 -15.17
N TYR A 347 19.81 11.17 -15.31
CA TYR A 347 19.77 9.71 -15.39
C TYR A 347 18.94 9.26 -16.59
N SER A 348 19.41 8.23 -17.30
CA SER A 348 18.76 7.73 -18.51
C SER A 348 17.75 6.62 -18.19
N SER A 349 18.05 5.76 -17.22
CA SER A 349 17.20 4.63 -16.83
C SER A 349 16.59 4.84 -15.44
N GLY A 350 15.42 4.24 -15.18
CA GLY A 350 14.91 4.11 -13.81
C GLY A 350 15.88 3.32 -12.92
N SER A 351 16.53 2.29 -13.46
CA SER A 351 17.50 1.44 -12.75
C SER A 351 18.75 2.17 -12.27
N ASP A 352 19.02 3.38 -12.78
CA ASP A 352 20.15 4.19 -12.30
C ASP A 352 20.04 4.51 -10.80
N VAL A 353 18.83 4.46 -10.21
CA VAL A 353 18.62 4.65 -8.77
C VAL A 353 19.34 3.58 -7.94
N LYS A 354 19.62 2.39 -8.50
CA LYS A 354 20.39 1.35 -7.80
C LYS A 354 21.81 1.82 -7.42
N LYS A 355 22.34 2.88 -8.06
CA LYS A 355 23.60 3.54 -7.67
C LYS A 355 23.48 4.29 -6.33
N TRP A 356 22.27 4.61 -5.90
CA TRP A 356 21.94 5.33 -4.66
C TRP A 356 21.58 4.38 -3.52
N VAL A 357 21.38 3.10 -3.82
CA VAL A 357 20.88 2.09 -2.88
C VAL A 357 22.00 1.16 -2.48
N LYS A 358 22.19 0.99 -1.18
CA LYS A 358 23.09 0.00 -0.59
C LYS A 358 22.31 -0.88 0.35
N ILE A 359 22.44 -2.20 0.19
CA ILE A 359 21.81 -3.18 1.07
C ILE A 359 22.64 -3.29 2.35
N GLU A 360 21.98 -3.10 3.50
CA GLU A 360 22.59 -3.23 4.82
C GLU A 360 22.51 -4.68 5.32
N LYS A 361 21.39 -5.35 5.05
CA LYS A 361 21.11 -6.67 5.59
C LYS A 361 20.30 -7.52 4.62
N VAL A 362 20.58 -8.81 4.61
CA VAL A 362 19.76 -9.83 3.95
C VAL A 362 19.28 -10.82 4.99
N LEU A 363 17.97 -11.06 5.04
CA LEU A 363 17.34 -12.06 5.88
C LEU A 363 16.95 -13.25 5.01
N THR A 364 17.43 -14.44 5.35
CA THR A 364 17.18 -15.67 4.59
C THR A 364 16.23 -16.59 5.37
N PRO A 365 15.31 -17.31 4.69
CA PRO A 365 14.36 -18.18 5.36
C PRO A 365 15.04 -19.37 6.04
N ASN A 366 14.49 -19.81 7.18
CA ASN A 366 14.84 -21.06 7.83
C ASN A 366 13.91 -22.20 7.35
N PRO A 367 14.43 -23.23 6.64
CA PRO A 367 13.61 -24.34 6.15
C PRO A 367 12.86 -25.12 7.24
N GLU A 368 13.46 -25.31 8.43
CA GLU A 368 12.80 -26.02 9.52
C GLU A 368 11.62 -25.23 10.10
N ALA A 369 11.71 -23.89 10.09
CA ALA A 369 10.62 -23.03 10.51
C ALA A 369 9.50 -23.00 9.46
N TYR A 370 9.87 -22.98 8.16
CA TYR A 370 8.92 -23.01 7.06
C TYR A 370 7.98 -24.22 7.09
N GLU A 371 8.50 -25.41 7.38
CA GLU A 371 7.67 -26.62 7.50
C GLU A 371 6.63 -26.49 8.63
N LYS A 372 7.06 -26.02 9.81
CA LYS A 372 6.15 -25.78 10.95
C LYS A 372 5.09 -24.73 10.62
N TYR A 373 5.49 -23.66 9.95
CA TYR A 373 4.57 -22.61 9.53
C TYR A 373 3.61 -23.08 8.44
N THR A 374 3.99 -24.04 7.60
CA THR A 374 3.13 -24.56 6.54
C THR A 374 1.90 -25.28 7.09
N GLU A 375 2.04 -26.06 8.17
CA GLU A 375 0.91 -26.68 8.86
C GLU A 375 -0.06 -25.62 9.41
N LEU A 376 0.45 -24.62 10.14
CA LEU A 376 -0.37 -23.54 10.71
C LEU A 376 -0.98 -22.63 9.65
N TYR A 377 -0.29 -22.46 8.53
CA TYR A 377 -0.77 -21.67 7.40
C TYR A 377 -2.00 -22.31 6.73
N GLN A 378 -2.07 -23.64 6.65
CA GLN A 378 -3.27 -24.33 6.17
C GLN A 378 -4.48 -24.02 7.05
N ILE A 379 -4.31 -24.07 8.37
CA ILE A 379 -5.35 -23.67 9.33
C ILE A 379 -5.74 -22.20 9.10
N TYR A 380 -4.77 -21.28 9.01
CA TYR A 380 -5.01 -19.87 8.73
C TYR A 380 -5.88 -19.67 7.46
N ARG A 381 -5.62 -20.42 6.39
CA ARG A 381 -6.37 -20.34 5.13
C ARG A 381 -7.82 -20.82 5.25
N GLU A 382 -8.09 -21.78 6.13
CA GLU A 382 -9.44 -22.30 6.37
C GLU A 382 -10.27 -21.42 7.32
N LEU A 383 -9.62 -20.72 8.26
CA LEU A 383 -10.33 -19.97 9.30
C LEU A 383 -11.26 -18.89 8.74
N TYR A 384 -10.82 -18.12 7.74
CA TYR A 384 -11.67 -17.08 7.15
C TYR A 384 -12.92 -17.64 6.44
N PRO A 385 -12.82 -18.52 5.42
CA PRO A 385 -14.00 -18.99 4.70
C PRO A 385 -15.01 -19.70 5.62
N ILE A 386 -14.54 -20.42 6.64
CA ILE A 386 -15.42 -21.09 7.62
C ILE A 386 -16.19 -20.08 8.49
N ASN A 387 -15.57 -18.95 8.82
CA ASN A 387 -16.14 -17.98 9.78
C ASN A 387 -16.72 -16.72 9.14
N LYS A 388 -16.64 -16.57 7.81
CA LYS A 388 -17.02 -15.35 7.07
C LYS A 388 -18.41 -14.83 7.47
N ASP A 389 -19.42 -15.67 7.44
CA ASP A 389 -20.80 -15.26 7.76
C ASP A 389 -20.96 -14.78 9.21
N LEU A 390 -20.22 -15.38 10.15
CA LEU A 390 -20.20 -14.94 11.54
C LEU A 390 -19.47 -13.61 11.71
N MET A 391 -18.38 -13.39 10.97
CA MET A 391 -17.67 -12.11 10.93
C MET A 391 -18.55 -10.99 10.39
N HIS A 392 -19.33 -11.26 9.33
CA HIS A 392 -20.26 -10.27 8.78
C HIS A 392 -21.36 -9.92 9.78
N ARG A 393 -21.89 -10.93 10.47
CA ARG A 393 -22.90 -10.72 11.53
C ARG A 393 -22.36 -9.90 12.70
N ILE A 394 -21.13 -10.18 13.18
CA ILE A 394 -20.54 -9.38 14.27
C ILE A 394 -20.22 -7.95 13.80
N SER A 395 -19.76 -7.78 12.56
CA SER A 395 -19.57 -6.46 11.95
C SER A 395 -20.86 -5.65 11.95
N ALA A 396 -21.98 -6.25 11.52
CA ALA A 396 -23.27 -5.60 11.51
C ALA A 396 -23.78 -5.23 12.92
N ILE A 397 -23.42 -6.01 13.95
CA ILE A 397 -23.73 -5.65 15.35
C ILE A 397 -22.90 -4.44 15.78
N GLN A 398 -21.60 -4.43 15.46
CA GLN A 398 -20.68 -3.33 15.81
C GLN A 398 -21.07 -2.01 15.14
N SER A 399 -21.60 -2.02 13.92
CA SER A 399 -22.06 -0.80 13.24
C SER A 399 -23.34 -0.19 13.82
N ARG A 400 -24.05 -0.88 14.72
CA ARG A 400 -25.29 -0.38 15.35
C ARG A 400 -25.06 0.34 16.67
N GLY A 401 -23.92 0.09 17.31
CA GLY A 401 -23.51 0.75 18.56
C GLY A 401 -22.60 1.92 18.26
#